data_AF-A0A5C1AAR3-F1
#
_entry.id   AF-A0A5C1AAR3-F1
#
_cell.length_a   1.000
_cell.length_b   1.000
_cell.length_c   1.000
_cell.angle_alpha   90.00
_cell.angle_beta   90.00
_cell.angle_gamma   90.00
#
_symmetry.space_group_name_H-M   'P 1'
#
loop_
_entity.id
_entity.type
_entity.pdbx_description
1 polymer ?
#
loop_
_entity_poly.entity_id
_entity_poly.type
_entity_poly.pdbx_seq_one_letter_code
_entity_poly.pdbx_strand_id
1 'polypeptide(L)' 'MESVKQAAVKILDEMPDDCTWEQIQVRFELYAVIQRGEREIDAGGGIPNDQVMMEAEEWLASSGRPTLAANSTES' A
#
# COMPACT_ATOMS: atom_id res chain seq x y z
N MET A 1 -20.35 -12.45 1.82
CA MET A 1 -19.31 -11.92 2.73
C MET A 1 -18.39 -13.06 3.06
N GLU A 2 -17.18 -13.03 2.54
CA GLU A 2 -16.15 -14.01 2.88
C GLU A 2 -15.79 -13.85 4.36
N SER A 3 -15.60 -14.96 5.08
CA SER A 3 -15.16 -14.88 6.48
C SER A 3 -13.68 -14.53 6.56
N VAL A 4 -13.25 -13.89 7.66
CA VAL A 4 -11.83 -13.59 7.93
C VAL A 4 -10.94 -14.84 7.81
N LYS A 5 -11.48 -16.00 8.20
CA LYS A 5 -10.78 -17.28 8.07
C LYS A 5 -10.57 -17.69 6.61
N GLN A 6 -11.59 -17.55 5.76
CA GLN A 6 -11.48 -17.89 4.34
C GLN A 6 -10.49 -16.97 3.62
N ALA A 7 -10.53 -15.67 3.92
CA ALA A 7 -9.56 -14.71 3.40
C ALA A 7 -8.13 -15.08 3.84
N ALA A 8 -7.94 -15.47 5.10
CA ALA A 8 -6.64 -15.90 5.60
C ALA A 8 -6.12 -17.18 4.91
N VAL A 9 -6.99 -18.15 4.66
CA VAL A 9 -6.62 -19.37 3.91
C VAL A 9 -6.20 -19.02 2.50
N LYS A 10 -6.94 -18.15 1.80
CA LYS A 10 -6.59 -17.72 0.45
C LYS A 10 -5.23 -17.01 0.40
N ILE A 11 -4.94 -16.16 1.38
CA ILE A 11 -3.63 -15.51 1.50
C ILE A 11 -2.53 -16.55 1.62
N LEU A 12 -2.72 -17.57 2.47
CA LEU A 12 -1.75 -18.65 2.66
C LEU A 12 -1.59 -19.51 1.40
N ASP A 13 -2.68 -19.81 0.69
CA ASP A 13 -2.66 -20.62 -0.55
C ASP A 13 -1.89 -19.92 -1.69
N GLU A 14 -1.80 -18.59 -1.67
CA GLU A 14 -1.03 -17.80 -2.63
C GLU A 14 0.46 -17.67 -2.26
N MET A 15 0.87 -18.12 -1.07
CA MET A 15 2.25 -18.04 -0.60
C MET A 15 3.08 -19.25 -1.04
N PRO A 16 4.39 -19.06 -1.26
CA PRO A 16 5.33 -20.17 -1.43
C PRO A 16 5.34 -21.12 -0.22
N ASP A 17 5.50 -22.43 -0.48
CA ASP A 17 5.59 -23.47 0.56
C ASP A 17 6.81 -23.30 1.48
N ASP A 18 7.86 -22.61 1.02
CA ASP A 18 9.10 -22.36 1.77
C ASP A 18 9.07 -21.06 2.59
N CYS A 19 7.91 -20.40 2.68
CA CYS A 19 7.78 -19.18 3.46
C CYS A 19 8.08 -19.38 4.95
N THR A 20 8.82 -18.43 5.53
CA THR A 20 9.04 -18.39 6.97
C THR A 20 7.83 -17.83 7.70
N TRP A 21 7.76 -18.08 9.01
CA TRP A 21 6.72 -17.52 9.87
C TRP A 21 6.66 -15.99 9.81
N GLU A 22 7.81 -15.32 9.77
CA GLU A 22 7.91 -13.87 9.68
C GLU A 22 7.34 -13.35 8.37
N GLN A 23 7.58 -14.05 7.24
CA GLN A 23 7.01 -13.67 5.95
C GLN A 23 5.49 -13.78 5.94
N ILE A 24 4.95 -14.82 6.59
CA ILE A 24 3.50 -14.99 6.78
C ILE A 24 2.95 -13.80 7.58
N GLN A 25 3.57 -13.45 8.70
CA GLN A 25 3.13 -12.31 9.52
C GLN A 25 3.11 -10.99 8.72
N VAL A 26 4.21 -10.67 8.02
CA VAL A 26 4.31 -9.46 7.20
C VAL A 26 3.21 -9.42 6.14
N ARG A 27 2.91 -10.56 5.51
CA ARG A 27 1.85 -10.65 4.50
C ARG A 27 0.47 -10.30 5.08
N PHE A 28 0.17 -10.81 6.28
CA PHE A 28 -1.08 -10.51 6.98
C PHE A 28 -1.18 -9.06 7.45
N GLU A 29 -0.08 -8.48 7.95
CA GLU A 29 -0.02 -7.08 8.34
C GLU A 29 -0.28 -6.16 7.15
N LEU A 30 0.34 -6.43 6.00
CA LEU A 30 0.10 -5.70 4.76
C LEU A 30 -1.38 -5.77 4.36
N TYR A 31 -1.98 -6.95 4.42
CA TYR A 31 -3.40 -7.14 4.10
C TYR A 31 -4.31 -6.34 5.06
N ALA A 32 -3.98 -6.30 6.35
CA ALA A 32 -4.73 -5.54 7.33
C ALA A 32 -4.66 -4.03 7.07
N VAL A 33 -3.48 -3.52 6.66
CA VAL A 33 -3.28 -2.12 6.28
C VAL A 33 -4.09 -1.77 5.02
N ILE A 34 -4.06 -2.61 3.99
CA ILE A 34 -4.84 -2.40 2.75
C ILE A 34 -6.34 -2.34 3.07
N GLN A 35 -6.86 -3.34 3.79
CA GLN A 35 -8.28 -3.38 4.15
C GLN A 35 -8.70 -2.18 5.02
N ARG A 36 -7.79 -1.65 5.83
CA ARG A 36 -8.04 -0.41 6.57
C ARG A 36 -8.13 0.78 5.62
N GLY A 37 -7.20 0.92 4.69
CA GLY A 37 -7.20 1.98 3.68
C GLY A 37 -8.48 1.97 2.82
N GLU A 38 -8.91 0.79 2.36
CA GLU A 38 -10.16 0.64 1.60
C GLU A 38 -11.37 1.13 2.40
N ARG A 39 -11.48 0.77 3.69
CA ARG A 39 -12.56 1.26 4.55
C ARG A 39 -12.51 2.77 4.78
N GLU A 40 -11.31 3.34 4.90
CA GLU A 40 -11.12 4.79 5.06
C GLU A 40 -11.55 5.53 3.79
N ILE A 41 -11.23 4.99 2.61
CA ILE A 41 -11.67 5.52 1.31
C ILE A 41 -13.19 5.45 1.19
N ASP A 42 -13.79 4.28 1.47
CA ASP A 42 -15.25 4.08 1.41
C ASP A 42 -16.00 5.00 2.38
N ALA A 43 -15.39 5.35 3.51
CA ALA A 43 -15.92 6.30 4.49
C ALA A 43 -15.77 7.77 4.05
N GLY A 44 -15.20 8.05 2.87
CA GLY A 44 -14.95 9.40 2.35
C GLY A 44 -13.67 10.06 2.87
N GLY A 45 -12.78 9.30 3.52
CA GLY A 45 -11.49 9.76 4.04
C GLY A 45 -10.35 9.75 3.02
N GLY A 46 -10.65 9.56 1.73
CA GLY A 46 -9.64 9.63 0.67
C GLY A 46 -9.12 11.06 0.46
N ILE A 47 -7.85 11.18 0.08
CA ILE A 47 -7.24 12.44 -0.35
C ILE A 47 -7.28 12.57 -1.88
N PRO A 48 -7.57 13.75 -2.45
CA PRO A 48 -7.51 13.97 -3.89
C PRO A 48 -6.12 13.69 -4.46
N ASN A 49 -6.06 13.16 -5.69
CA ASN A 49 -4.78 12.85 -6.35
C ASN A 49 -3.86 14.08 -6.45
N ASP A 50 -4.41 15.24 -6.80
CA ASP A 50 -3.64 16.49 -6.89
C ASP A 50 -2.96 16.85 -5.56
N GLN A 51 -3.64 16.59 -4.43
CA GLN A 51 -3.09 16.82 -3.10
C GLN A 51 -1.95 15.84 -2.79
N VAL A 52 -2.12 14.55 -3.14
CA VAL A 52 -1.05 13.53 -3.01
C VAL A 52 0.20 13.95 -3.77
N MET A 53 0.03 14.44 -5.01
CA MET A 53 1.15 14.85 -5.85
C MET A 53 1.90 16.04 -5.26
N MET A 54 1.18 17.03 -4.75
CA MET A 54 1.77 18.19 -4.07
C MET A 54 2.57 17.78 -2.82
N GLU A 55 1.99 16.96 -1.94
CA GLU A 55 2.68 16.49 -0.72
C GLU A 55 3.91 15.63 -1.05
N ALA A 56 3.85 14.82 -2.11
CA ALA A 56 4.98 14.03 -2.58
C ALA A 56 6.12 14.90 -3.13
N GLU A 57 5.79 15.97 -3.87
CA GLU A 57 6.78 16.95 -4.35
C GLU A 57 7.47 17.67 -3.19
N GLU A 58 6.71 18.10 -2.18
CA GLU A 58 7.26 18.73 -0.96
C GLU A 58 8.20 17.78 -0.19
N TRP A 59 7.82 16.50 -0.08
CA TRP A 59 8.67 15.50 0.56
C TRP A 59 9.97 15.25 -0.22
N LEU A 60 9.91 15.17 -1.55
CA LEU A 60 11.11 15.01 -2.38
C LEU A 60 12.03 16.24 -2.27
N ALA A 61 11.46 17.45 -2.29
CA ALA A 61 12.22 18.69 -2.14
C ALA A 61 12.92 18.76 -0.76
N SER A 62 12.23 18.38 0.32
CA SER A 62 12.81 18.38 1.68
C SER A 62 13.83 17.26 1.93
N SER A 63 13.76 16.16 1.17
CA SER A 63 14.73 15.05 1.24
C SER A 63 15.95 15.22 0.33
N GLY A 64 16.04 16.34 -0.39
CA GLY A 64 17.14 16.64 -1.32
C GLY A 64 17.13 15.78 -2.59
N ARG A 65 15.98 15.16 -2.91
CA ARG A 65 15.80 14.30 -4.09
C ARG A 65 15.19 15.10 -5.24
N PRO A 66 15.47 14.73 -6.50
CA PRO A 66 14.83 15.36 -7.64
C PRO A 66 13.31 15.19 -7.58
N THR A 67 12.59 16.25 -7.99
CA THR A 67 11.12 16.28 -7.99
C THR A 67 10.54 15.32 -9.03
N LEU A 68 9.26 14.96 -8.87
CA LEU A 68 8.57 14.04 -9.79
C LEU A 68 8.58 14.52 -11.25
N ALA A 69 8.56 15.84 -11.46
CA ALA A 69 8.65 16.46 -12.78
C ALA A 69 9.99 16.21 -13.51
N ALA A 70 11.11 16.10 -12.78
CA ALA A 70 12.43 15.93 -13.40
C ALA A 70 12.59 14.56 -14.08
N ASN A 71 12.01 13.51 -13.51
CA ASN A 71 12.10 12.13 -14.02
C ASN A 71 11.12 11.82 -15.16
N SER A 72 10.17 12.72 -15.44
CA SER A 72 9.14 12.51 -16.48
C SER A 72 9.60 12.94 -17.89
N THR A 73 10.80 13.53 -18.00
CA THR A 73 11.39 14.04 -19.26
C THR A 73 12.39 13.09 -19.90
N GLU A 74 12.69 11.96 -19.26
CA GLU A 74 13.60 10.93 -19.76
C GLU A 74 12.82 9.62 -20.02
N SER A 75 12.16 9.52 -21.18
CA SER A 75 11.61 8.27 -21.73
C SER A 75 11.61 8.30 -23.25
#